data_AF-A0A8C8AKE3-F1
#
_entry.id   AF-A0A8C8AKE3-F1
#
_cell.length_a   1.000
_cell.length_b   1.000
_cell.length_c   1.000
_cell.angle_alpha   90.00
_cell.angle_beta   90.00
_cell.angle_gamma   90.00
#
_symmetry.space_group_name_H-M   'P 1'
#
loop_
_entity.id
_entity.type
_entity.pdbx_description
1 polymer ?
#
loop_
_entity_poly.entity_id
_entity_poly.type
_entity_poly.pdbx_seq_one_letter_code
_entity_poly.pdbx_strand_id
1 'polypeptide(L)'
;YFAGCTLESFGPVHGKAYTNVASICKFTLDPFSRTLQKQEVYEELQRLTHGFTRLGPSYELEEQSLVVEGYSPLKTDEQESERSQLQLWAIILICVFTLLGFILLLLLCFLIVFCLRRKSHLYQVQQGVYGMYFPHLNTRKVH
;
A
#
# COMPACT_ATOMS: atom_id res chain seq x y z
N TYR A 1 -0.41 13.39 -15.27
CA TYR A 1 0.28 14.56 -15.84
C TYR A 1 0.91 14.19 -17.18
N PHE A 2 0.97 15.13 -18.14
CA PHE A 2 1.57 14.89 -19.46
C PHE A 2 3.10 14.88 -19.37
N ALA A 3 3.74 13.77 -19.77
CA ALA A 3 5.19 13.62 -19.71
C ALA A 3 5.89 14.01 -21.02
N GLY A 4 5.18 13.93 -22.14
CA GLY A 4 5.72 14.22 -23.47
C GLY A 4 5.14 13.30 -24.54
N CYS A 5 5.39 13.62 -25.81
CA CYS A 5 5.09 12.74 -26.95
C CYS A 5 6.36 12.37 -27.68
N THR A 6 6.41 11.14 -28.20
CA THR A 6 7.47 10.64 -29.06
C THR A 6 6.87 10.40 -30.44
N LEU A 7 7.52 10.94 -31.47
CA LEU A 7 7.16 10.64 -32.83
C LEU A 7 7.51 9.18 -33.14
N GLU A 8 6.54 8.41 -33.63
CA GLU A 8 6.73 7.00 -34.00
C GLU A 8 7.07 6.87 -35.49
N SER A 9 6.29 7.50 -36.37
CA SER A 9 6.53 7.43 -37.81
C SER A 9 5.89 8.56 -38.60
N PHE A 10 6.41 8.73 -39.82
CA PHE A 10 5.80 9.52 -40.89
C PHE A 10 5.42 8.59 -42.04
N GLY A 11 4.26 8.81 -42.64
CA GLY A 11 3.80 8.02 -43.78
C GLY A 11 3.16 8.89 -44.87
N PRO A 12 3.26 8.52 -46.15
CA PRO A 12 2.51 9.20 -47.20
C PRO A 12 1.02 8.86 -47.09
N VAL A 13 0.15 9.81 -47.42
CA VAL A 13 -1.29 9.54 -47.59
C VAL A 13 -1.57 9.24 -49.05
N HIS A 14 -2.12 8.05 -49.35
CA HIS A 14 -2.37 7.63 -50.72
C HIS A 14 -3.30 8.62 -51.45
N GLY A 15 -2.84 9.14 -52.58
CA GLY A 15 -3.63 10.06 -53.42
C GLY A 15 -3.78 11.48 -52.89
N LYS A 16 -3.08 11.86 -51.81
CA LYS A 16 -3.09 13.23 -51.28
C LYS A 16 -1.67 13.75 -51.03
N ALA A 17 -1.47 15.06 -51.10
CA ALA A 17 -0.21 15.72 -50.76
C ALA A 17 -0.06 15.95 -49.24
N TYR A 18 -0.46 14.96 -48.43
CA TYR A 18 -0.41 15.02 -46.97
C TYR A 18 0.55 13.97 -46.40
N THR A 19 1.04 14.26 -45.20
CA THR A 19 1.88 13.35 -44.41
C THR A 19 1.08 12.85 -43.22
N ASN A 20 0.90 11.54 -43.13
CA ASN A 20 0.42 10.88 -41.92
C ASN A 20 1.52 10.94 -40.85
N VAL A 21 1.13 11.27 -39.62
CA VAL A 21 2.02 11.39 -38.47
C VAL A 21 1.50 10.48 -37.36
N ALA A 22 2.29 9.50 -36.96
CA ALA A 22 2.01 8.68 -35.79
C ALA A 22 2.88 9.15 -34.62
N SER A 23 2.26 9.38 -33.45
CA SER A 23 2.98 9.78 -32.24
C SER A 23 2.39 9.11 -31.01
N ILE A 24 3.26 8.74 -30.07
CA ILE A 24 2.90 8.13 -28.80
C ILE A 24 3.10 9.15 -27.69
N CYS A 25 2.01 9.52 -27.02
CA CYS A 25 2.04 10.44 -25.89
C CYS A 25 2.02 9.68 -24.57
N LYS A 26 2.92 10.05 -23.66
CA LYS A 26 3.07 9.44 -22.34
C LYS A 26 2.48 10.34 -21.27
N PHE A 27 1.77 9.73 -20.33
CA PHE A 27 1.19 10.39 -19.17
C PHE A 27 1.64 9.67 -17.91
N THR A 28 2.14 10.43 -16.94
CA THR A 28 2.45 9.93 -15.60
C THR A 28 1.16 9.92 -14.78
N LEU A 29 0.74 8.76 -14.31
CA LEU A 29 -0.38 8.65 -13.37
C LEU A 29 0.15 8.92 -11.96
N ASP A 30 -0.43 9.90 -11.28
CA ASP A 30 -0.20 10.12 -9.86
C ASP A 30 -1.00 9.04 -9.08
N PRO A 31 -0.49 8.45 -7.98
CA PRO A 31 -1.20 7.38 -7.26
C PRO A 31 -2.58 7.80 -6.75
N PHE A 32 -2.81 9.10 -6.61
CA PHE A 32 -4.08 9.70 -6.20
C PHE A 32 -4.88 10.30 -7.37
N SER A 33 -4.32 10.32 -8.59
CA SER A 33 -5.03 10.83 -9.76
C SER A 33 -6.06 9.84 -10.27
N ARG A 34 -7.17 10.39 -10.77
CA ARG A 34 -8.19 9.61 -11.49
C ARG A 34 -7.56 9.02 -12.76
N THR A 35 -8.05 7.87 -13.17
CA THR A 35 -7.72 7.25 -14.45
C THR A 35 -7.88 8.28 -15.58
N LEU A 36 -6.83 8.46 -16.37
CA LEU A 36 -6.84 9.35 -17.53
C LEU A 36 -7.89 8.84 -18.53
N GLN A 37 -8.98 9.58 -18.72
CA GLN A 37 -10.04 9.18 -19.63
C GLN A 37 -9.68 9.60 -21.05
N LYS A 38 -9.91 8.73 -22.05
CA LYS A 38 -9.69 9.02 -23.47
C LYS A 38 -10.37 10.32 -23.91
N GLN A 39 -11.56 10.57 -23.38
CA GLN A 39 -12.36 11.75 -23.68
C GLN A 39 -11.67 13.06 -23.26
N GLU A 40 -11.04 13.08 -22.09
CA GLU A 40 -10.36 14.27 -21.57
C GLU A 40 -9.14 14.63 -22.43
N VAL A 41 -8.39 13.61 -22.88
CA VAL A 41 -7.27 13.79 -23.82
C VAL A 41 -7.77 14.31 -25.17
N TYR A 42 -8.88 13.76 -25.66
CA TYR A 42 -9.46 14.17 -26.93
C TYR A 42 -9.94 15.63 -26.91
N GLU A 43 -10.64 16.04 -25.86
CA GLU A 43 -11.12 17.42 -25.67
C GLU A 43 -9.96 18.41 -25.60
N GLU A 44 -8.90 18.06 -24.86
CA GLU A 44 -7.73 18.94 -24.73
C GLU A 44 -6.95 19.04 -26.05
N LEU A 45 -6.78 17.93 -26.78
CA LEU A 45 -6.18 17.98 -28.11
C LEU A 45 -7.03 18.79 -29.09
N GLN A 46 -8.36 18.64 -29.06
CA GLN A 46 -9.26 19.43 -29.89
C GLN A 46 -9.09 20.93 -29.62
N ARG A 47 -9.00 21.31 -28.34
CA ARG A 47 -8.79 22.70 -27.92
C ARG A 47 -7.44 23.24 -28.41
N LEU A 48 -6.36 22.48 -28.23
CA LEU A 48 -5.00 22.89 -28.61
C LEU A 48 -4.80 22.97 -30.13
N THR A 49 -5.54 22.18 -30.90
CA THR A 49 -5.43 22.10 -32.36
C THR A 49 -6.49 22.90 -33.13
N HIS A 50 -7.22 23.78 -32.44
CA HIS A 50 -8.30 24.58 -33.03
C HIS A 50 -9.34 23.70 -33.76
N GLY A 51 -9.77 22.62 -33.11
CA GLY A 51 -10.72 21.68 -33.71
C GLY A 51 -10.08 20.73 -34.73
N PHE A 52 -8.83 20.31 -34.50
CA PHE A 52 -8.07 19.43 -35.41
C PHE A 52 -7.80 20.00 -36.79
N THR A 53 -7.70 21.32 -36.90
CA THR A 53 -7.40 22.02 -38.17
C THR A 53 -5.96 22.49 -38.25
N ARG A 54 -5.31 22.71 -37.10
CA ARG A 54 -3.94 23.22 -37.06
C ARG A 54 -3.13 22.59 -35.92
N LEU A 55 -1.92 22.14 -36.24
CA LEU A 55 -0.95 21.69 -35.26
C LEU A 55 0.18 22.72 -35.15
N GLY A 56 0.20 23.47 -34.05
CA GLY A 56 1.16 24.56 -33.85
C GLY A 56 0.93 25.72 -34.84
N PRO A 57 1.97 26.51 -35.15
CA PRO A 57 1.82 27.69 -36.01
C PRO A 57 1.90 27.38 -37.51
N SER A 58 2.51 26.26 -37.92
CA SER A 58 2.96 26.02 -39.30
C SER A 58 2.35 24.80 -39.98
N TYR A 59 1.68 23.91 -39.25
CA TYR A 59 1.15 22.67 -39.82
C TYR A 59 -0.37 22.71 -39.84
N GLU A 60 -0.92 22.57 -41.04
CA GLU A 60 -2.35 22.40 -41.24
C GLU A 60 -2.70 20.92 -41.20
N LEU A 61 -3.82 20.60 -40.53
CA LEU A 61 -4.36 19.27 -40.43
C LEU A 61 -5.62 19.20 -41.28
N GLU A 62 -5.83 18.06 -41.93
CA GLU A 62 -7.10 17.79 -42.59
C GLU A 62 -8.19 17.65 -41.53
N GLU A 63 -9.38 18.23 -41.77
CA GLU A 63 -10.50 18.13 -40.83
C GLU A 63 -10.77 16.66 -40.48
N GLN A 64 -10.89 16.37 -39.18
CA GLN A 64 -11.14 15.02 -38.65
C GLN A 64 -10.04 13.98 -38.93
N SER A 65 -8.85 14.40 -39.39
CA SER A 65 -7.73 13.47 -39.63
C SER A 65 -7.00 13.01 -38.37
N LEU A 66 -7.18 13.72 -37.25
CA LEU A 66 -6.52 13.39 -35.99
C LEU A 66 -7.37 12.41 -35.18
N VAL A 67 -6.85 11.18 -35.04
CA VAL A 67 -7.49 10.12 -34.26
C VAL A 67 -6.63 9.79 -33.05
N VAL A 68 -7.25 9.77 -31.88
CA VAL A 68 -6.61 9.28 -30.65
C VAL A 68 -6.94 7.80 -30.51
N GLU A 69 -5.95 6.94 -30.74
CA GLU A 69 -6.07 5.51 -30.52
C GLU A 69 -6.14 5.16 -29.02
N GLY A 70 -6.72 4.01 -28.71
CA GLY A 70 -6.95 3.56 -27.33
C GLY A 70 -5.68 3.50 -26.48
N TYR A 71 -5.82 3.85 -25.20
CA TYR A 71 -4.74 3.76 -24.22
C TYR A 71 -4.29 2.30 -24.04
N SER A 72 -3.01 2.02 -24.29
CA SER A 72 -2.36 0.86 -23.70
C SER A 72 -1.76 1.32 -22.37
N PRO A 73 -2.19 0.78 -21.20
CA PRO A 73 -1.45 0.98 -19.98
C PRO A 73 -0.01 0.56 -20.22
N LEU A 74 0.86 1.57 -20.25
CA LEU A 74 2.29 1.38 -20.16
C LEU A 74 2.48 0.55 -18.89
N LYS A 75 2.89 -0.72 -19.02
CA LYS A 75 3.35 -1.54 -17.90
C LYS A 75 4.61 -0.88 -17.35
N THR A 76 4.42 0.18 -16.61
CA THR A 76 5.46 0.93 -15.93
C THR A 76 5.06 0.86 -14.48
N ASP A 77 5.75 0.01 -13.73
CA ASP A 77 5.73 -0.01 -12.28
C ASP A 77 4.43 -0.29 -11.53
N GLU A 78 3.69 -1.31 -11.95
CA GLU A 78 2.91 -2.09 -10.96
C GLU A 78 3.84 -2.69 -9.87
N GLN A 79 5.14 -2.86 -10.17
CA GLN A 79 6.10 -3.49 -9.27
C GLN A 79 6.71 -2.54 -8.21
N GLU A 80 6.93 -1.27 -8.49
CA GLU A 80 7.43 -0.29 -7.50
C GLU A 80 6.34 0.19 -6.54
N SER A 81 5.08 0.28 -6.99
CA SER A 81 3.92 0.58 -6.13
C SER A 81 3.58 -0.59 -5.21
N GLU A 82 3.54 -1.83 -5.71
CA GLU A 82 3.36 -3.01 -4.85
C GLU A 82 4.53 -3.20 -3.89
N ARG A 83 5.78 -2.97 -4.33
CA ARG A 83 6.96 -3.07 -3.45
C ARG A 83 6.91 -2.06 -2.32
N SER A 84 6.53 -0.82 -2.62
CA SER A 84 6.41 0.25 -1.61
C SER A 84 5.26 -0.01 -0.64
N GLN A 85 4.11 -0.49 -1.13
CA GLN A 85 3.02 -0.92 -0.26
C GLN A 85 3.45 -2.09 0.65
N LEU A 86 4.04 -3.15 0.09
CA LEU A 86 4.48 -4.33 0.86
C LEU A 86 5.46 -3.93 1.97
N GLN A 87 6.36 -2.97 1.71
CA GLN A 87 7.27 -2.44 2.71
C GLN A 87 6.53 -1.73 3.86
N LEU A 88 5.53 -0.91 3.57
CA LEU A 88 4.74 -0.23 4.60
C LEU A 88 3.88 -1.21 5.41
N TRP A 89 3.22 -2.16 4.75
CA TRP A 89 2.45 -3.21 5.43
C TRP A 89 3.32 -4.06 6.38
N ALA A 90 4.54 -4.41 5.96
CA ALA A 90 5.48 -5.12 6.82
C ALA A 90 5.83 -4.33 8.09
N ILE A 91 6.02 -3.01 7.99
CA ILE A 91 6.27 -2.13 9.14
C ILE A 91 5.06 -2.12 10.09
N ILE A 92 3.85 -1.96 9.55
CA ILE A 92 2.61 -1.95 10.35
C ILE A 92 2.47 -3.27 11.11
N LEU A 93 2.68 -4.41 10.45
CA LEU A 93 2.60 -5.72 11.10
C LEU A 93 3.62 -5.85 12.24
N ILE A 94 4.88 -5.46 12.03
CA ILE A 94 5.92 -5.47 13.06
C ILE A 94 5.51 -4.60 14.26
N CYS A 95 5.01 -3.39 14.02
CA CYS A 95 4.52 -2.51 15.07
C CYS A 95 3.37 -3.13 15.86
N VAL A 96 2.42 -3.77 15.19
CA VAL A 96 1.30 -4.44 15.86
C VAL A 96 1.76 -5.62 16.72
N PHE A 97 2.66 -6.48 16.22
CA PHE A 97 3.18 -7.60 16.99
C PHE A 97 3.95 -7.15 18.24
N THR A 98 4.79 -6.12 18.13
CA THR A 98 5.54 -5.58 19.28
C THR A 98 4.62 -4.95 20.32
N LEU A 99 3.61 -4.18 19.90
CA LEU A 99 2.62 -3.58 20.80
C LEU A 99 1.78 -4.65 21.51
N LEU A 100 1.25 -5.64 20.78
CA LEU A 100 0.48 -6.73 21.36
C LEU A 100 1.31 -7.56 22.36
N GLY A 101 2.57 -7.84 22.03
CA GLY A 101 3.49 -8.54 22.93
C GLY A 101 3.78 -7.74 24.21
N PHE A 102 4.01 -6.43 24.09
CA PHE A 102 4.23 -5.55 25.23
C PHE A 102 2.98 -5.45 26.13
N ILE A 103 1.80 -5.29 25.53
CA ILE A 103 0.52 -5.29 26.25
C ILE A 103 0.33 -6.63 26.98
N LEU A 104 0.57 -7.76 26.31
CA LEU A 104 0.47 -9.09 26.93
C LEU A 104 1.45 -9.24 28.09
N LEU A 105 2.70 -8.79 27.93
CA LEU A 105 3.71 -8.81 28.99
C LEU A 105 3.25 -8.00 30.21
N LEU A 106 2.76 -6.78 30.00
CA LEU A 106 2.24 -5.94 31.07
C LEU A 106 1.04 -6.59 31.78
N LEU A 107 0.11 -7.18 31.03
CA LEU A 107 -1.03 -7.91 31.60
C LEU A 107 -0.57 -9.12 32.40
N LEU A 108 0.39 -9.91 31.90
CA LEU A 108 0.96 -11.04 32.64
C LEU A 108 1.69 -10.58 33.91
N CYS A 109 2.50 -9.53 33.83
CA CYS A 109 3.14 -8.95 35.02
C CYS A 109 2.10 -8.46 36.03
N PHE A 110 1.06 -7.76 35.58
CA PHE A 110 -0.02 -7.31 36.45
C PHE A 110 -0.76 -8.48 37.08
N LEU A 111 -1.09 -9.52 36.32
CA LEU A 111 -1.72 -10.73 36.83
C LEU A 111 -0.81 -11.49 37.80
N ILE A 112 0.50 -11.57 37.55
CA ILE A 112 1.45 -12.18 38.48
C ILE A 112 1.53 -11.36 39.76
N VAL A 113 1.68 -10.04 39.68
CA VAL A 113 1.71 -9.16 40.85
C VAL A 113 0.38 -9.22 41.60
N PHE A 114 -0.75 -9.24 40.91
CA PHE A 114 -2.07 -9.37 41.49
C PHE A 114 -2.27 -10.75 42.11
N CYS A 115 -1.84 -11.83 41.47
CA CYS A 115 -1.85 -13.18 41.99
C CYS A 115 -0.93 -13.30 43.20
N LEU A 116 0.26 -12.70 43.18
CA LEU A 116 1.19 -12.64 44.30
C LEU A 116 0.62 -11.79 45.45
N ARG A 117 -0.02 -10.66 45.17
CA ARG A 117 -0.71 -9.84 46.19
C ARG A 117 -1.91 -10.58 46.77
N ARG A 118 -2.77 -11.15 45.94
CA ARG A 118 -3.90 -11.99 46.35
C ARG A 118 -3.43 -13.18 47.17
N LYS A 119 -2.39 -13.88 46.72
CA LYS A 119 -1.79 -15.00 47.44
C LYS A 119 -1.07 -14.55 48.71
N SER A 120 -0.45 -13.37 48.77
CA SER A 120 0.13 -12.80 50.01
C SER A 120 -0.93 -12.54 51.07
N HIS A 121 -2.13 -12.14 50.64
CA HIS A 121 -3.30 -11.99 51.50
C HIS A 121 -3.85 -13.35 51.98
N LEU A 122 -3.52 -14.46 51.29
CA LEU A 122 -3.79 -15.84 51.72
C LEU A 122 -2.63 -16.45 52.53
N TYR A 123 -1.37 -16.06 52.29
CA TYR A 123 -0.18 -16.51 53.02
C TYR A 123 -0.09 -15.89 54.42
N GLN A 124 -0.52 -14.63 54.59
CA GLN A 124 -0.71 -14.03 55.92
C GLN A 124 -1.75 -14.79 56.76
N VAL A 125 -2.69 -15.51 56.13
CA VAL A 125 -3.67 -16.35 56.84
C VAL A 125 -3.10 -17.73 57.20
N GLN A 126 -2.01 -18.19 56.55
CA GLN A 126 -1.40 -19.50 56.85
C GLN A 126 -0.16 -19.41 57.76
N GLN A 127 0.33 -18.21 58.09
CA GLN A 127 1.42 -18.02 59.07
C GLN A 127 0.90 -17.56 60.46
N GLY A 128 -0.26 -18.08 60.87
CA GLY A 128 -0.72 -18.08 62.25
C GLY A 128 -0.35 -19.37 63.00
N VAL A 129 0.64 -19.27 63.89
CA VAL A 129 0.90 -20.04 65.14
C VAL A 129 1.12 -21.57 65.12
N TYR A 130 0.65 -22.38 64.17
CA TYR A 130 0.93 -23.84 64.21
C TYR A 130 1.43 -24.39 62.87
N GLY A 131 2.74 -24.25 62.65
CA GLY A 131 3.45 -25.05 61.65
C GLY A 131 3.39 -26.53 62.06
N MET A 132 2.58 -27.31 61.37
CA MET A 132 2.46 -28.75 61.62
C MET A 132 2.56 -29.50 60.31
N TYR A 133 3.75 -30.02 60.03
CA TYR A 133 3.90 -31.22 59.23
C TYR A 133 4.96 -32.08 59.88
N PHE A 134 4.55 -33.25 60.40
CA PHE A 134 5.30 -34.51 60.35
C PHE A 134 4.48 -35.60 61.05
N PRO A 135 3.88 -36.55 60.31
CA PRO A 135 3.47 -37.81 60.88
C PRO A 135 4.56 -38.87 60.72
N HIS A 136 4.52 -39.80 61.67
CA HIS A 136 4.98 -41.19 61.60
C HIS A 136 6.41 -41.49 62.05
N LEU A 137 6.55 -41.85 63.33
CA LEU A 137 7.42 -42.95 63.77
C LEU A 137 7.05 -43.39 65.19
N ASN A 138 6.16 -44.37 65.32
CA ASN A 138 6.00 -45.14 66.55
C ASN A 138 6.85 -46.41 66.44
N THR A 139 8.05 -46.40 67.04
CA THR A 139 8.80 -47.61 67.36
C THR A 139 9.37 -47.49 68.76
N ARG A 140 8.59 -47.85 69.80
CA ARG A 140 9.12 -48.54 70.97
C ARG A 140 8.05 -49.14 71.87
N LYS A 141 8.08 -50.47 71.92
CA LYS A 141 7.75 -51.30 73.09
C LYS A 141 8.69 -50.96 74.27
N VAL A 142 8.30 -51.51 75.44
CA VAL A 142 9.11 -51.87 76.62
C VAL A 142 9.02 -50.90 77.82
N HIS A 143 8.09 -51.17 78.73
CA HIS A 143 8.38 -51.90 79.98
C HIS A 143 7.13 -52.63 80.45
#